data_AF-A0A9D1N6K3-F1
#
_entry.id   AF-A0A9D1N6K3-F1
#
_cell.length_a   1.000
_cell.length_b   1.000
_cell.length_c   1.000
_cell.angle_alpha   90.00
_cell.angle_beta   90.00
_cell.angle_gamma   90.00
#
_symmetry.space_group_name_H-M   'P 1'
#
loop_
_entity.id
_entity.type
_entity.pdbx_description
1 polymer ?
#
loop_
_entity_poly.entity_id
_entity_poly.type
_entity_poly.pdbx_seq_one_letter_code
_entity_poly.pdbx_strand_id
1 'polypeptide(L)'
;LAALPILGWSAGTLCGSILGSVMPLILTNALGIALYGMFIAVVVPKARENLHVLAVVAISVAISSALYYMPVFSTVSSGFAVIICAVAASAIGALLFPVKDKEVQ
;
A
#
# COMPACT_ATOMS: atom_id res chain seq x y z
N LEU A 1 3.00 26.43 -17.25
CA LEU A 1 2.13 25.32 -17.73
C LEU A 1 1.71 24.34 -16.61
N ALA A 2 2.47 24.17 -15.51
CA ALA A 2 2.09 23.30 -14.38
C ALA A 2 1.09 23.91 -13.37
N ALA A 3 0.78 25.20 -13.47
CA ALA A 3 -0.11 25.87 -12.52
C ALA A 3 -1.58 25.40 -12.64
N LEU A 4 -2.06 25.10 -13.84
CA LEU A 4 -3.43 24.61 -14.08
C LEU A 4 -3.73 23.29 -13.34
N PRO A 5 -2.89 22.23 -13.45
CA PRO A 5 -3.17 20.99 -12.73
C PRO A 5 -3.05 21.14 -11.20
N ILE A 6 -2.12 21.97 -10.71
CA ILE A 6 -1.97 22.20 -9.26
C ILE A 6 -3.18 22.96 -8.70
N LEU A 7 -3.65 23.99 -9.41
CA LEU A 7 -4.86 24.73 -9.03
C LEU A 7 -6.11 23.86 -9.15
N GLY A 8 -6.23 23.06 -10.20
CA GLY A 8 -7.33 22.11 -10.37
C GLY A 8 -7.38 21.06 -9.26
N TRP A 9 -6.23 20.49 -8.88
CA TRP A 9 -6.13 19.54 -7.77
C TRP A 9 -6.48 20.17 -6.42
N SER A 10 -5.96 21.37 -6.15
CA SER A 10 -6.24 22.10 -4.91
C SER A 10 -7.71 22.50 -4.81
N ALA A 11 -8.30 23.02 -5.90
CA ALA A 11 -9.72 23.37 -5.96
C ALA A 11 -10.62 22.12 -5.84
N GLY A 12 -10.24 21.00 -6.47
CA GLY A 12 -10.95 19.73 -6.33
C GLY A 12 -10.93 19.19 -4.90
N THR A 13 -9.79 19.33 -4.20
CA THR A 13 -9.66 18.93 -2.79
C THR A 13 -10.52 19.79 -1.88
N LEU A 14 -10.53 21.12 -2.10
CA LEU A 14 -11.38 22.05 -1.35
C LEU A 14 -12.87 21.73 -1.55
N CYS A 15 -13.30 21.53 -2.79
CA CYS A 15 -14.67 21.16 -3.12
C CYS A 15 -15.05 19.80 -2.51
N GLY A 16 -14.19 18.80 -2.63
CA GLY A 16 -14.39 17.47 -2.04
C GLY A 16 -14.47 17.48 -0.51
N SER A 17 -13.69 18.33 0.16
CA SER A 17 -13.74 18.48 1.62
C SER A 17 -15.07 19.09 2.10
N ILE A 18 -15.58 20.09 1.38
CA ILE A 18 -16.88 20.71 1.68
C ILE A 18 -18.01 19.69 1.46
N LEU A 19 -18.00 18.97 0.33
CA LEU A 19 -18.97 17.92 0.03
C LEU A 19 -18.91 16.76 1.03
N GLY A 20 -17.71 16.36 1.45
CA GLY A 20 -17.50 15.30 2.43
C GLY A 20 -18.01 15.66 3.82
N SER A 21 -18.06 16.95 4.18
CA SER A 21 -18.64 17.43 5.44
C SER A 21 -20.17 17.36 5.47
N VAL A 22 -20.81 17.31 4.30
CA VAL A 22 -22.27 17.16 4.14
C VAL A 22 -22.68 15.69 4.09
N MET A 23 -21.76 14.77 3.77
CA MET A 23 -22.05 13.35 3.71
C MET A 23 -22.17 12.69 5.10
N PRO A 24 -23.16 11.80 5.31
CA PRO A 24 -23.26 11.03 6.54
C PRO A 24 -22.06 10.10 6.71
N LEU A 25 -21.64 9.89 7.96
CA LEU A 25 -20.44 9.13 8.37
C LEU A 25 -20.30 7.75 7.69
N ILE A 26 -21.44 7.09 7.44
CA ILE A 26 -21.52 5.77 6.81
C ILE A 26 -20.96 5.81 5.38
N LEU A 27 -21.29 6.86 4.61
CA LEU A 27 -20.86 6.99 3.23
C LEU A 27 -19.37 7.31 3.13
N THR A 28 -18.87 8.19 4.00
CA THR A 28 -17.44 8.52 4.08
C THR A 28 -16.59 7.29 4.45
N ASN A 29 -17.05 6.47 5.39
CA ASN A 29 -16.37 5.23 5.76
C ASN A 29 -16.37 4.22 4.59
N ALA A 30 -17.51 4.07 3.91
CA ALA A 30 -17.63 3.21 2.74
C ALA A 30 -16.73 3.67 1.59
N LEU A 31 -16.62 4.99 1.36
CA LEU A 31 -15.76 5.57 0.33
C LEU A 31 -14.28 5.33 0.62
N GLY A 32 -13.88 5.42 1.89
CA GLY A 32 -12.53 5.05 2.33
C GLY A 32 -12.21 3.59 2.04
N ILE A 33 -13.09 2.67 2.44
CA ILE A 33 -12.96 1.23 2.17
C ILE A 33 -12.91 0.95 0.66
N ALA A 34 -13.71 1.67 -0.14
CA ALA A 34 -13.70 1.56 -1.60
C ALA A 34 -12.35 1.94 -2.22
N LEU A 35 -11.68 2.98 -1.70
CA LEU A 35 -10.33 3.36 -2.15
C LEU A 35 -9.29 2.29 -1.82
N TYR A 36 -9.36 1.70 -0.61
CA TYR A 36 -8.51 0.56 -0.27
C TYR A 36 -8.77 -0.63 -1.21
N GLY A 37 -10.05 -0.94 -1.49
CA GLY A 37 -10.46 -1.99 -2.42
C GLY A 37 -9.95 -1.77 -3.85
N MET A 38 -10.00 -0.53 -4.35
CA MET A 38 -9.46 -0.15 -5.66
C MET A 38 -7.96 -0.41 -5.75
N PHE A 39 -7.19 -0.01 -4.74
CA PHE A 39 -5.75 -0.21 -4.73
C PHE A 39 -5.40 -1.71 -4.72
N ILE A 40 -6.10 -2.49 -3.89
CA ILE A 40 -5.96 -3.95 -3.85
C ILE A 40 -6.30 -4.54 -5.22
N ALA A 41 -7.40 -4.12 -5.86
CA ALA A 41 -7.81 -4.62 -7.16
C ALA A 41 -6.81 -4.34 -8.29
N VAL A 42 -5.99 -3.28 -8.19
CA VAL A 42 -4.92 -2.98 -9.16
C VAL A 42 -3.65 -3.77 -8.86
N VAL A 43 -3.26 -3.90 -7.59
CA VAL A 43 -2.01 -4.54 -7.18
C VAL A 43 -2.11 -6.08 -7.24
N VAL A 44 -3.22 -6.65 -6.79
CA VAL A 44 -3.44 -8.10 -6.74
C VAL A 44 -3.31 -8.81 -8.10
N PRO A 45 -3.90 -8.33 -9.22
CA PRO A 45 -3.76 -9.02 -10.50
C PRO A 45 -2.29 -9.10 -10.94
N LYS A 46 -1.52 -8.02 -10.78
CA LYS A 46 -0.08 -8.01 -11.08
C LYS A 46 0.73 -8.95 -10.20
N ALA A 47 0.28 -9.16 -8.96
CA ALA A 47 0.89 -10.14 -8.06
C ALA A 47 0.53 -11.59 -8.41
N ARG A 48 -0.62 -11.85 -9.04
CA ARG A 48 -1.09 -13.20 -9.37
C ARG A 48 -0.59 -13.74 -10.71
N GLU A 49 -0.17 -12.89 -11.65
CA GLU A 49 0.43 -13.33 -12.92
C GLU A 49 1.74 -14.11 -12.70
N ASN A 50 2.43 -13.88 -11.58
CA ASN A 50 3.70 -14.53 -11.27
C ASN A 50 3.62 -15.30 -9.94
N LEU A 51 3.68 -16.63 -9.99
CA LEU A 51 3.67 -17.52 -8.82
C LEU A 51 4.79 -17.19 -7.81
N HIS A 52 5.92 -16.67 -8.31
CA HIS A 52 7.01 -16.13 -7.49
C HIS A 52 6.59 -14.90 -6.68
N VAL A 53 5.82 -13.98 -7.27
CA VAL A 53 5.33 -12.78 -6.58
C VAL A 53 4.29 -13.17 -5.52
N LEU A 54 3.44 -14.16 -5.80
CA LEU A 54 2.52 -14.72 -4.82
C LEU A 54 3.26 -15.32 -3.60
N ALA A 55 4.35 -16.05 -3.82
CA ALA A 55 5.18 -16.61 -2.75
C ALA A 55 5.85 -15.51 -1.91
N VAL A 56 6.37 -14.46 -2.55
CA VAL A 56 6.96 -13.30 -1.84
C VAL A 56 5.90 -12.54 -1.03
N VAL A 57 4.68 -12.38 -1.56
CA VAL A 57 3.56 -11.77 -0.82
C VAL A 57 3.18 -12.62 0.40
N ALA A 58 3.09 -13.94 0.25
CA ALA A 58 2.79 -14.84 1.37
C ALA A 58 3.88 -14.81 2.45
N ILE A 59 5.15 -14.80 2.06
CA ILE A 59 6.29 -14.66 2.97
C ILE A 59 6.26 -13.29 3.67
N SER A 60 5.95 -12.21 2.95
CA SER A 60 5.83 -10.87 3.51
C SER A 60 4.71 -10.78 4.56
N VAL A 61 3.57 -11.44 4.33
CA VAL A 61 2.47 -11.52 5.30
C VAL A 61 2.89 -12.32 6.54
N ALA A 62 3.59 -13.45 6.36
CA ALA A 62 4.11 -14.24 7.48
C ALA A 62 5.13 -13.46 8.32
N ILE A 63 6.05 -12.75 7.67
CA ILE A 63 7.06 -11.89 8.31
C ILE A 63 6.39 -10.70 9.02
N SER A 64 5.42 -10.05 8.38
CA SER A 64 4.67 -8.94 8.97
C SER A 64 3.86 -9.38 10.20
N SER A 65 3.25 -10.56 10.15
CA SER A 65 2.56 -11.17 11.29
C SER A 65 3.52 -11.52 12.44
N ALA A 66 4.70 -12.05 12.12
CA ALA A 66 5.73 -12.35 13.12
C ALA A 66 6.34 -11.07 13.74
N LEU A 67 6.53 -10.01 12.95
CA LEU A 67 7.05 -8.72 13.41
C LEU A 67 6.01 -7.93 14.21
N TYR A 68 4.72 -8.05 13.89
CA TYR A 68 3.64 -7.54 14.75
C TYR A 68 3.68 -8.19 16.14
N TYR A 69 4.05 -9.48 16.20
CA TYR A 69 4.20 -10.23 17.45
C TYR A 69 5.52 -9.97 18.19
N MET A 70 6.53 -9.41 17.51
CA MET A 70 7.81 -8.99 18.06
C MET A 70 7.89 -7.45 18.12
N PRO A 71 7.20 -6.80 19.08
CA PRO A 71 7.27 -5.36 19.31
C PRO A 71 8.63 -5.00 19.96
N VAL A 72 9.73 -5.24 19.24
CA VAL A 72 11.10 -5.13 19.77
C VAL A 72 11.58 -3.68 19.90
N PHE A 73 10.84 -2.71 19.35
CA PHE A 73 11.13 -1.29 19.55
C PHE A 73 9.89 -0.55 20.07
N SER A 74 9.67 -0.64 21.39
CA SER A 74 8.60 0.01 22.16
C SER A 74 8.66 1.54 22.21
N THR A 75 9.33 2.20 21.26
CA THR A 75 9.54 3.66 21.25
C THR A 75 9.30 4.29 19.87
N VAL A 76 9.18 3.49 18.81
CA VAL A 76 9.05 4.00 17.45
C VAL A 76 7.59 3.89 17.00
N SER A 77 7.04 5.00 16.50
CA SER A 77 5.68 5.14 15.97
C SER A 77 5.27 3.92 15.12
N SER A 78 4.08 3.37 15.38
CA SER A 78 3.51 2.18 14.70
C SER A 78 3.70 2.20 13.18
N GLY A 79 3.59 3.38 12.54
CA GLY A 79 3.80 3.52 11.10
C GLY A 79 5.24 3.27 10.63
N PHE A 80 6.24 3.66 11.41
CA PHE A 80 7.66 3.42 11.08
C PHE A 80 8.02 1.94 11.18
N ALA A 81 7.42 1.20 12.11
CA ALA A 81 7.61 -0.25 12.22
C ALA A 81 7.13 -0.97 10.94
N VAL A 82 5.99 -0.54 10.37
CA VAL A 82 5.47 -1.07 9.11
C VAL A 82 6.42 -0.79 7.95
N ILE A 83 7.01 0.41 7.88
CA ILE A 83 7.96 0.78 6.83
C ILE A 83 9.23 -0.10 6.91
N ILE A 84 9.82 -0.25 8.10
CA ILE A 84 11.03 -1.05 8.29
C ILE A 84 10.76 -2.53 7.96
N CYS A 85 9.60 -3.04 8.39
CA CYS A 85 9.15 -4.39 8.07
C CYS A 85 9.02 -4.59 6.55
N ALA A 86 8.44 -3.63 5.82
CA ALA A 86 8.31 -3.70 4.38
C ALA A 86 9.69 -3.74 3.69
N VAL A 87 10.62 -2.87 4.12
CA VAL A 87 12.00 -2.86 3.59
C VAL A 87 12.71 -4.20 3.85
N ALA A 88 12.59 -4.73 5.06
CA ALA A 88 13.18 -6.03 5.42
C ALA A 88 12.55 -7.19 4.63
N ALA A 89 11.23 -7.22 4.50
CA ALA A 89 10.52 -8.23 3.70
C ALA A 89 10.89 -8.14 2.22
N SER A 90 11.03 -6.93 1.65
CA SER A 90 11.51 -6.73 0.28
C SER A 90 12.96 -7.19 0.10
N ALA A 91 13.85 -6.90 1.05
CA ALA A 91 15.24 -7.36 1.01
C ALA A 91 15.34 -8.88 1.07
N ILE A 92 14.58 -9.52 1.97
CA ILE A 92 14.52 -10.98 2.08
C ILE A 92 13.90 -11.59 0.81
N GLY A 93 12.82 -11.00 0.29
CA GLY A 93 12.19 -11.43 -0.95
C GLY A 93 13.14 -11.38 -2.15
N ALA A 94 13.93 -10.30 -2.27
CA ALA A 94 14.93 -10.15 -3.33
C ALA A 94 16.11 -11.13 -3.20
N LEU A 95 16.54 -11.46 -1.97
CA LEU A 95 17.61 -12.43 -1.72
C LEU A 95 17.16 -13.88 -1.94
N LEU A 96 15.92 -14.20 -1.57
CA LEU A 96 15.38 -15.56 -1.64
C LEU A 96 14.87 -15.90 -3.05
N PHE A 97 14.39 -14.91 -3.79
CA PHE A 97 14.02 -15.00 -5.20
C PHE A 97 14.74 -13.92 -6.01
N PRO A 98 16.06 -14.08 -6.29
CA PRO A 98 16.72 -13.22 -7.26
C PRO A 98 16.00 -13.39 -8.60
N VAL A 99 15.49 -12.29 -9.14
CA VAL A 99 14.94 -12.26 -10.50
C VAL A 99 16.07 -12.68 -11.43
N LYS A 100 16.06 -13.94 -11.85
CA LYS A 100 16.78 -14.35 -13.06
C LYS A 100 16.00 -13.71 -14.19
N ASP A 101 16.43 -12.53 -14.60
CA ASP A 101 16.04 -11.91 -15.85
C ASP A 101 16.12 -12.96 -16.97
N LYS A 102 14.95 -13.44 -17.38
CA LYS A 102 14.70 -13.69 -18.78
C LYS A 102 13.58 -12.76 -19.20
N GLU A 103 14.05 -11.70 -19.84
CA GLU A 103 13.36 -10.88 -20.83
C GLU A 103 12.37 -9.84 -20.28
N VAL A 104 12.93 -8.64 -20.14
CA VAL A 104 12.35 -7.42 -20.70
C VAL A 104 11.70 -7.73 -22.06
N GLN A 105 10.38 -7.86 -22.11
CA GLN A 105 9.56 -7.41 -23.25
C GLN A 105 8.10 -7.17 -22.85
#